data_AF-A0AAC9HPV8-F1
#
_entry.id   AF-A0AAC9HPV8-F1
#
_cell.length_a   1.000
_cell.length_b   1.000
_cell.length_c   1.000
_cell.angle_alpha   90.00
_cell.angle_beta   90.00
_cell.angle_gamma   90.00
#
_symmetry.space_group_name_H-M   'P 1'
#
loop_
_entity.id
_entity.type
_entity.pdbx_description
1 polymer ?
#
loop_
_entity_poly.entity_id
_entity_poly.type
_entity_poly.pdbx_seq_one_letter_code
_entity_poly.pdbx_strand_id
1 'polypeptide(L)'
;MTPLTLADVPVDRPLELGNIRVVEFVGPSAAAANDAEHPTVVPGVLPRAQSTPEATPASSEPDAPTDSTTGTSGAEGRTRHAVARLLLENGPATAAVIAEELGLGQAAVRRHLDALIADGQASTRQAPKGPRGRGRPARLYLLTEAGRARFGHAYDDLAVSALRFLAEHVGEHAVTAFARQRVADLVVRHRAVVAAAEPEARAEVLAEALTSEGYASSTRRVRSGEQLCQHHCPVAHVAAEFPQLCEAETALFAELLGTHVQRLATIARGDAACTTHVPHAERAPEHTDIEQSESPDCSSTSLVPATATPVQTAPNPDGGEPA
;
A
#
# COMPACT_ATOMS: atom_id res chain seq x y z
N MET A 1 -23.94 -21.96 -38.24
CA MET A 1 -23.65 -21.11 -37.06
C MET A 1 -22.28 -20.50 -37.29
N THR A 2 -22.26 -19.26 -37.76
CA THR A 2 -21.05 -18.53 -38.16
C THR A 2 -20.53 -17.75 -36.95
N PRO A 3 -19.21 -17.75 -36.65
CA PRO A 3 -18.68 -17.01 -35.50
C PRO A 3 -18.68 -15.50 -35.79
N LEU A 4 -19.13 -14.73 -34.81
CA LEU A 4 -19.11 -13.26 -34.84
C LEU A 4 -17.66 -12.77 -34.68
N THR A 5 -17.17 -12.04 -35.68
CA THR A 5 -15.89 -11.34 -35.67
C THR A 5 -15.98 -9.99 -34.98
N LEU A 6 -14.90 -9.63 -34.28
CA LEU A 6 -14.68 -8.42 -33.46
C LEU A 6 -14.61 -7.12 -34.28
N ALA A 7 -15.67 -6.78 -35.04
CA ALA A 7 -15.75 -5.55 -35.82
C ALA A 7 -17.00 -4.68 -35.54
N ASP A 8 -17.91 -5.12 -34.64
CA ASP A 8 -19.19 -4.43 -34.40
C ASP A 8 -19.34 -3.83 -32.99
N VAL A 9 -18.25 -3.47 -32.31
CA VAL A 9 -18.33 -2.69 -31.07
C VAL A 9 -18.09 -1.21 -31.40
N PRO A 10 -19.13 -0.37 -31.53
CA PRO A 10 -18.95 1.06 -31.77
C PRO A 10 -18.43 1.74 -30.49
N VAL A 11 -17.21 2.30 -30.56
CA VAL A 11 -16.54 3.00 -29.45
C VAL A 11 -16.93 4.48 -29.35
N ASP A 12 -17.77 5.01 -30.27
CA ASP A 12 -18.19 6.42 -30.24
C ASP A 12 -19.72 6.57 -30.24
N ARG A 13 -20.33 6.41 -29.06
CA ARG A 13 -21.61 7.04 -28.76
C ARG A 13 -21.54 7.76 -27.42
N PRO A 14 -21.88 9.07 -27.36
CA PRO A 14 -22.05 9.76 -26.10
C PRO A 14 -23.21 9.12 -25.34
N LEU A 15 -22.97 8.75 -24.09
CA LEU A 15 -24.01 8.32 -23.16
C LEU A 15 -24.92 9.52 -22.90
N GLU A 16 -26.12 9.52 -23.47
CA GLU A 16 -27.19 10.42 -23.03
C GLU A 16 -27.61 10.03 -21.61
N LEU A 17 -27.03 10.73 -20.64
CA LEU A 17 -27.46 10.70 -19.25
C LEU A 17 -28.83 11.37 -19.16
N GLY A 18 -29.87 10.55 -19.15
CA GLY A 18 -31.20 10.98 -18.76
C GLY A 18 -31.19 11.61 -17.36
N ASN A 19 -31.46 12.91 -17.30
CA ASN A 19 -32.16 13.63 -16.24
C ASN A 19 -31.69 13.44 -14.79
N ILE A 20 -30.38 13.34 -14.54
CA ILE A 20 -29.86 13.54 -13.19
C ILE A 20 -29.76 15.05 -12.95
N ARG A 21 -30.72 15.60 -12.19
CA ARG A 21 -30.61 16.96 -11.63
C ARG A 21 -29.44 16.98 -10.65
N VAL A 22 -28.32 17.57 -11.07
CA VAL A 22 -27.29 18.04 -10.14
C VAL A 22 -27.91 19.16 -9.31
N VAL A 23 -28.20 18.87 -8.05
CA VAL A 23 -28.55 19.91 -7.08
C VAL A 23 -27.22 20.55 -6.67
N GLU A 24 -26.98 21.78 -7.11
CA GLU A 24 -25.83 22.57 -6.66
C GLU A 24 -25.87 22.70 -5.13
N PHE A 25 -24.91 22.10 -4.46
CA PHE A 25 -24.67 22.30 -3.04
C PHE A 25 -23.74 23.50 -2.87
N VAL A 26 -24.32 24.70 -2.79
CA VAL A 26 -23.60 25.92 -2.43
C VAL A 26 -23.29 25.87 -0.93
N GLY A 27 -22.06 25.48 -0.59
CA GLY A 27 -21.52 25.60 0.77
C GLY A 27 -21.22 27.07 1.11
N PRO A 28 -21.51 27.54 2.34
CA PRO A 28 -21.25 28.93 2.69
C PRO A 28 -19.75 29.20 2.90
N SER A 29 -19.32 30.30 2.29
CA SER A 29 -18.00 30.92 2.43
C SER A 29 -17.79 31.51 3.84
N ALA A 30 -16.61 31.29 4.40
CA ALA A 30 -16.18 31.84 5.68
C ALA A 30 -15.47 33.19 5.48
N ALA A 31 -16.06 34.29 5.98
CA ALA A 31 -15.37 35.42 6.62
C ALA A 31 -16.34 36.60 6.87
N ALA A 32 -16.62 36.90 8.14
CA ALA A 32 -16.57 38.25 8.75
C ALA A 32 -17.28 38.25 10.12
N ALA A 33 -16.65 38.90 11.09
CA ALA A 33 -16.99 38.92 12.51
C ALA A 33 -17.92 40.07 12.93
N ASN A 34 -18.49 39.92 14.14
CA ASN A 34 -19.14 40.90 15.03
C ASN A 34 -20.51 41.40 14.55
N ASP A 35 -21.59 41.51 15.34
CA ASP A 35 -21.77 41.82 16.75
C ASP A 35 -23.09 41.21 17.29
N ALA A 36 -23.27 41.29 18.62
CA ALA A 36 -24.55 41.37 19.34
C ALA A 36 -25.22 40.08 19.88
N GLU A 37 -25.14 40.00 21.21
CA GLU A 37 -26.21 39.69 22.18
C GLU A 37 -26.73 38.25 22.35
N HIS A 38 -26.39 37.71 23.53
CA HIS A 38 -27.01 36.56 24.19
C HIS A 38 -28.51 36.78 24.43
N PRO A 39 -29.30 35.69 24.39
CA PRO A 39 -30.26 35.48 25.47
C PRO A 39 -30.19 34.09 26.11
N THR A 40 -30.29 34.14 27.45
CA THR A 40 -30.32 33.07 28.43
C THR A 40 -31.57 32.20 28.28
N VAL A 41 -31.42 30.87 28.34
CA VAL A 41 -32.54 29.91 28.42
C VAL A 41 -32.73 29.46 29.87
N VAL A 42 -33.95 29.64 30.37
CA VAL A 42 -34.44 29.28 31.71
C VAL A 42 -35.11 27.90 31.64
N PRO A 43 -34.91 26.96 32.60
CA PRO A 43 -35.57 25.66 32.56
C PRO A 43 -36.96 25.71 33.21
N GLY A 44 -37.99 25.31 32.45
CA GLY A 44 -39.36 25.14 32.92
C GLY A 44 -39.64 23.74 33.47
N VAL A 45 -39.95 23.69 34.76
CA VAL A 45 -40.56 22.57 35.51
C VAL A 45 -42.07 22.51 35.23
N LEU A 46 -42.68 21.31 35.24
CA LEU A 46 -44.06 21.00 35.73
C LEU A 46 -44.40 19.48 35.51
N PRO A 47 -45.40 18.85 36.18
CA PRO A 47 -45.17 18.12 37.44
C PRO A 47 -45.70 16.65 37.49
N ARG A 48 -45.45 16.02 38.66
CA ARG A 48 -45.96 14.71 39.14
C ARG A 48 -47.49 14.63 39.23
N ALA A 49 -48.02 13.42 39.00
CA ALA A 49 -49.28 12.95 39.59
C ALA A 49 -49.08 11.55 40.20
N GLN A 50 -49.65 11.34 41.40
CA GLN A 50 -49.66 10.10 42.18
C GLN A 50 -51.11 9.58 42.27
N SER A 51 -51.32 8.26 42.25
CA SER A 51 -52.28 7.52 43.10
C SER A 51 -52.27 6.01 42.81
N THR A 52 -52.31 5.21 43.88
CA THR A 52 -52.48 3.74 44.03
C THR A 52 -53.74 3.51 44.91
N PRO A 53 -54.16 2.27 45.31
CA PRO A 53 -53.90 0.88 44.86
C PRO A 53 -55.22 0.05 44.66
N GLU A 54 -55.17 -1.26 44.34
CA GLU A 54 -55.75 -2.38 45.15
C GLU A 54 -55.76 -3.78 44.46
N ALA A 55 -55.26 -4.78 45.22
CA ALA A 55 -55.50 -6.24 45.32
C ALA A 55 -55.23 -7.28 44.17
N THR A 56 -54.38 -8.27 44.53
CA THR A 56 -54.09 -9.60 43.94
C THR A 56 -55.14 -10.67 44.35
N PRO A 57 -55.25 -11.89 43.75
CA PRO A 57 -54.25 -12.96 43.89
C PRO A 57 -53.97 -13.89 42.67
N ALA A 58 -52.73 -14.39 42.63
CA ALA A 58 -52.19 -15.70 42.21
C ALA A 58 -52.76 -16.48 40.99
N SER A 59 -51.87 -16.84 40.04
CA SER A 59 -51.58 -18.22 39.59
C SER A 59 -50.42 -18.29 38.57
N SER A 60 -49.36 -19.01 38.94
CA SER A 60 -48.56 -19.97 38.15
C SER A 60 -47.79 -19.55 36.86
N GLU A 61 -46.45 -19.60 36.99
CA GLU A 61 -45.32 -19.62 36.02
C GLU A 61 -45.43 -20.64 34.84
N PRO A 62 -44.64 -20.56 33.73
CA PRO A 62 -43.17 -20.39 33.77
C PRO A 62 -42.45 -19.54 32.69
N ASP A 63 -41.20 -19.27 33.03
CA ASP A 63 -40.09 -18.61 32.34
C ASP A 63 -40.05 -18.63 30.80
N ALA A 64 -39.86 -17.45 30.23
CA ALA A 64 -39.34 -17.26 28.87
C ALA A 64 -37.99 -16.52 28.97
N PRO A 65 -36.87 -17.08 28.47
CA PRO A 65 -35.62 -16.35 28.41
C PRO A 65 -35.73 -15.30 27.30
N THR A 66 -35.78 -14.03 27.68
CA THR A 66 -35.58 -12.93 26.71
C THR A 66 -34.08 -12.79 26.50
N ASP A 67 -33.55 -13.52 25.52
CA ASP A 67 -32.18 -13.33 25.03
C ASP A 67 -32.14 -12.09 24.13
N SER A 68 -31.98 -10.92 24.74
CA SER A 68 -31.68 -9.66 24.07
C SER A 68 -30.17 -9.38 24.08
N THR A 69 -29.38 -10.28 23.49
CA THR A 69 -27.89 -10.16 23.41
C THR A 69 -27.37 -9.85 21.99
N THR A 70 -28.24 -9.67 21.00
CA THR A 70 -27.80 -9.57 19.59
C THR A 70 -27.33 -8.18 19.14
N GLY A 71 -27.54 -7.11 19.92
CA GLY A 71 -27.17 -5.73 19.56
C GLY A 71 -25.79 -5.25 20.05
N THR A 72 -25.30 -5.79 21.17
CA THR A 72 -24.09 -5.30 21.85
C THR A 72 -22.81 -5.80 21.20
N SER A 73 -22.77 -7.05 20.72
CA SER A 73 -21.55 -7.63 20.12
C SER A 73 -21.17 -6.95 18.79
N GLY A 74 -22.14 -6.49 18.01
CA GLY A 74 -21.91 -5.75 16.78
C GLY A 74 -21.37 -4.34 17.02
N ALA A 75 -21.84 -3.65 18.06
CA ALA A 75 -21.29 -2.35 18.46
C ALA A 75 -19.87 -2.48 19.02
N GLU A 76 -19.62 -3.51 19.82
CA GLU A 76 -18.29 -3.80 20.37
C GLU A 76 -17.27 -4.17 19.28
N GLY A 77 -17.72 -4.91 18.25
CA GLY A 77 -16.92 -5.25 17.07
C GLY A 77 -16.54 -4.02 16.22
N ARG A 78 -17.47 -3.08 16.01
CA ARG A 78 -17.20 -1.81 15.30
C ARG A 78 -16.17 -0.95 16.03
N THR A 79 -16.28 -0.81 17.35
CA THR A 79 -15.32 -0.04 18.15
C THR A 79 -13.96 -0.71 18.20
N ARG A 80 -13.91 -2.05 18.32
CA ARG A 80 -12.65 -2.81 18.27
C ARG A 80 -11.94 -2.66 16.92
N HIS A 81 -12.70 -2.67 15.83
CA HIS A 81 -12.18 -2.40 14.48
C HIS A 81 -11.60 -0.98 14.35
N ALA A 82 -12.30 0.04 14.88
CA ALA A 82 -11.80 1.42 14.88
C ALA A 82 -10.51 1.60 15.70
N VAL A 83 -10.40 0.96 16.86
CA VAL A 83 -9.18 0.95 17.69
C VAL A 83 -8.00 0.32 16.93
N ALA A 84 -8.22 -0.82 16.30
CA ALA A 84 -7.18 -1.50 15.54
C ALA A 84 -6.81 -0.72 14.25
N ARG A 85 -7.76 -0.02 13.61
CA ARG A 85 -7.49 0.87 12.48
C ARG A 85 -6.56 2.03 12.85
N LEU A 86 -6.78 2.67 14.00
CA LEU A 86 -5.88 3.75 14.45
C LEU A 86 -4.46 3.25 14.76
N LEU A 87 -4.32 2.04 15.28
CA LEU A 87 -2.99 1.41 15.45
C LEU A 87 -2.31 1.07 14.10
N LEU A 88 -3.10 0.83 13.05
CA LEU A 88 -2.61 0.60 11.70
C LEU A 88 -2.11 1.90 11.07
N GLU A 89 -2.91 2.98 11.17
CA GLU A 89 -2.64 4.29 10.56
C GLU A 89 -1.52 5.07 11.27
N ASN A 90 -1.57 5.12 12.61
CA ASN A 90 -0.68 5.99 13.42
C ASN A 90 0.53 5.24 13.99
N GLY A 91 0.59 3.92 13.80
CA GLY A 91 1.62 3.07 14.38
C GLY A 91 1.48 2.91 15.91
N PRO A 92 2.59 2.68 16.63
CA PRO A 92 2.53 2.38 18.07
C PRO A 92 1.97 3.54 18.90
N ALA A 93 0.80 3.34 19.52
CA ALA A 93 0.09 4.40 20.26
C ALA A 93 -0.26 3.97 21.69
N THR A 94 -0.48 4.96 22.57
CA THR A 94 -0.99 4.70 23.92
C THR A 94 -2.51 4.63 23.91
N ALA A 95 -3.11 3.94 24.89
CA ALA A 95 -4.56 3.92 25.07
C ALA A 95 -5.15 5.33 25.31
N ALA A 96 -4.35 6.30 25.76
CA ALA A 96 -4.78 7.69 25.94
C ALA A 96 -4.97 8.39 24.59
N VAL A 97 -4.01 8.25 23.68
CA VAL A 97 -4.06 8.83 22.33
C VAL A 97 -5.24 8.26 21.55
N ILE A 98 -5.40 6.93 21.57
CA ILE A 98 -6.50 6.26 20.86
C ILE A 98 -7.88 6.67 21.43
N ALA A 99 -7.97 6.88 22.75
CA ALA A 99 -9.19 7.31 23.40
C ALA A 99 -9.58 8.75 23.03
N GLU A 100 -8.60 9.64 22.95
CA GLU A 100 -8.78 11.02 22.51
C GLU A 100 -9.26 11.08 21.06
N GLU A 101 -8.61 10.36 20.15
CA GLU A 101 -8.97 10.33 18.73
C GLU A 101 -10.36 9.72 18.46
N LEU A 102 -10.78 8.73 19.24
CA LEU A 102 -12.10 8.09 19.08
C LEU A 102 -13.22 8.75 19.91
N GLY A 103 -12.91 9.72 20.77
CA GLY A 103 -13.89 10.30 21.70
C GLY A 103 -14.43 9.28 22.72
N LEU A 104 -13.62 8.29 23.09
CA LEU A 104 -14.01 7.19 23.99
C LEU A 104 -13.32 7.29 25.34
N GLY A 105 -13.88 6.65 26.37
CA GLY A 105 -13.19 6.50 27.65
C GLY A 105 -11.97 5.57 27.53
N GLN A 106 -10.84 5.93 28.15
CA GLN A 106 -9.62 5.09 28.16
C GLN A 106 -9.88 3.66 28.66
N ALA A 107 -10.82 3.48 29.59
CA ALA A 107 -11.19 2.15 30.09
C ALA A 107 -11.87 1.29 29.01
N ALA A 108 -12.70 1.89 28.14
CA ALA A 108 -13.34 1.19 27.04
C ALA A 108 -12.30 0.79 25.97
N VAL A 109 -11.41 1.71 25.61
CA VAL A 109 -10.31 1.43 24.67
C VAL A 109 -9.40 0.32 25.19
N ARG A 110 -9.05 0.33 26.49
CA ARG A 110 -8.25 -0.75 27.10
C ARG A 110 -8.91 -2.11 26.98
N ARG A 111 -10.23 -2.22 27.20
CA ARG A 111 -10.96 -3.49 27.00
C ARG A 111 -10.82 -4.02 25.57
N HIS A 112 -10.94 -3.14 24.57
CA HIS A 112 -10.74 -3.52 23.17
C HIS A 112 -9.30 -3.91 22.85
N LEU A 113 -8.32 -3.18 23.39
CA LEU A 113 -6.90 -3.50 23.24
C LEU A 113 -6.53 -4.82 23.91
N ASP A 114 -7.08 -5.09 25.09
CA ASP A 114 -6.88 -6.36 25.81
C ASP A 114 -7.49 -7.53 25.03
N ALA A 115 -8.65 -7.34 24.41
CA ALA A 115 -9.25 -8.33 23.52
C ALA A 115 -8.38 -8.57 22.27
N LEU A 116 -7.84 -7.52 21.64
CA LEU A 116 -6.92 -7.66 20.51
C LEU A 116 -5.62 -8.37 20.90
N ILE A 117 -5.12 -8.17 22.13
CA ILE A 117 -3.96 -8.90 22.64
C ILE A 117 -4.30 -10.38 22.87
N ALA A 118 -5.46 -10.66 23.46
CA ALA A 118 -5.92 -12.03 23.68
C ALA A 118 -6.09 -12.79 22.35
N ASP A 119 -6.55 -12.10 21.30
CA ASP A 119 -6.68 -12.65 19.94
C ASP A 119 -5.32 -12.73 19.19
N GLY A 120 -4.20 -12.33 19.80
CA GLY A 120 -2.88 -12.31 19.17
C GLY A 120 -2.70 -11.25 18.08
N GLN A 121 -3.64 -10.30 18.00
CA GLN A 121 -3.72 -9.24 16.97
C GLN A 121 -3.01 -7.95 17.38
N ALA A 122 -2.77 -7.75 18.68
CA ALA A 122 -1.98 -6.66 19.20
C ALA A 122 -0.93 -7.14 20.20
N SER A 123 0.13 -6.36 20.35
CA SER A 123 1.18 -6.56 21.35
C SER A 123 1.43 -5.27 22.10
N THR A 124 2.19 -5.33 23.19
CA THR A 124 2.56 -4.14 23.97
C THR A 124 4.06 -3.96 24.05
N ARG A 125 4.50 -2.70 24.02
CA ARG A 125 5.88 -2.29 24.28
C ARG A 125 5.88 -1.20 25.36
N GLN A 126 6.94 -1.14 26.16
CA GLN A 126 7.11 -0.02 27.08
C GLN A 126 7.50 1.23 26.30
N ALA A 127 6.84 2.36 26.57
CA ALA A 127 7.29 3.64 26.05
C ALA A 127 8.72 3.95 26.53
N PRO A 128 9.57 4.59 25.70
CA PRO A 128 10.87 5.08 26.15
C PRO A 128 10.72 5.94 27.42
N LYS A 129 11.63 5.79 28.39
CA LYS A 129 11.63 6.65 29.59
C LYS A 129 11.95 8.09 29.17
N GLY A 130 10.92 8.94 29.13
CA GLY A 130 11.09 10.38 28.98
C GLY A 130 11.72 11.01 30.24
N PRO A 131 12.28 12.24 30.14
CA PRO A 131 13.08 12.83 31.22
C PRO A 131 12.28 13.30 32.45
N ARG A 132 10.95 13.26 32.49
CA ARG A 132 10.16 13.68 33.67
C ARG A 132 8.85 12.91 33.80
N GLY A 133 8.72 12.13 34.87
CA GLY A 133 7.44 11.56 35.30
C GLY A 133 7.59 10.47 36.36
N ARG A 134 7.04 10.67 37.55
CA ARG A 134 6.92 9.64 38.60
C ARG A 134 5.74 8.74 38.22
N GLY A 135 5.99 7.47 37.88
CA GLY A 135 4.95 6.49 37.52
C GLY A 135 5.48 5.33 36.69
N ARG A 136 4.69 4.25 36.56
CA ARG A 136 4.98 3.13 35.64
C ARG A 136 4.95 3.67 34.20
N PRO A 137 5.97 3.39 33.36
CA PRO A 137 5.99 3.87 31.98
C PRO A 137 4.74 3.46 31.23
N ALA A 138 4.22 4.37 30.39
CA ALA A 138 3.03 4.12 29.58
C ALA A 138 3.24 2.92 28.65
N ARG A 139 2.18 2.13 28.46
CA ARG A 139 2.18 1.02 27.51
C ARG A 139 1.85 1.57 26.12
N LEU A 140 2.72 1.29 25.15
CA LEU A 140 2.43 1.43 23.73
C LEU A 140 1.82 0.13 23.25
N TYR A 141 0.78 0.24 22.44
CA TYR A 141 0.10 -0.85 21.78
C TYR A 141 0.48 -0.83 20.29
N LEU A 142 0.66 -2.01 19.70
CA LEU A 142 1.08 -2.18 18.31
C LEU A 142 0.32 -3.35 17.71
N LEU A 143 -0.14 -3.24 16.47
CA LEU A 143 -0.65 -4.42 15.77
C LEU A 143 0.47 -5.44 15.51
N THR A 144 0.13 -6.71 15.66
CA THR A 144 0.94 -7.84 15.16
C THR A 144 0.70 -8.03 13.67
N GLU A 145 1.42 -8.95 13.05
CA GLU A 145 1.15 -9.39 11.67
C GLU A 145 -0.28 -9.92 11.52
N ALA A 146 -0.74 -10.78 12.42
CA ALA A 146 -2.11 -11.30 12.42
C ALA A 146 -3.17 -10.19 12.60
N GLY A 147 -2.87 -9.15 13.39
CA GLY A 147 -3.75 -7.99 13.53
C GLY A 147 -3.83 -7.12 12.28
N ARG A 148 -2.71 -6.97 11.55
CA ARG A 148 -2.66 -6.25 10.28
C ARG A 148 -3.42 -7.00 9.17
N ALA A 149 -3.27 -8.31 9.09
CA ALA A 149 -3.96 -9.16 8.12
C ALA A 149 -5.49 -8.97 8.14
N ARG A 150 -6.07 -8.70 9.30
CA ARG A 150 -7.53 -8.54 9.48
C ARG A 150 -8.14 -7.33 8.73
N PHE A 151 -7.34 -6.36 8.32
CA PHE A 151 -7.78 -5.18 7.55
C PHE A 151 -7.68 -5.37 6.04
N GLY A 152 -6.97 -6.40 5.56
CA GLY A 152 -6.55 -6.53 4.16
C GLY A 152 -7.03 -7.77 3.42
N HIS A 153 -8.19 -8.36 3.77
CA HIS A 153 -8.65 -9.57 3.06
C HIS A 153 -10.03 -9.44 2.40
N ALA A 154 -11.06 -8.87 3.04
CA ALA A 154 -12.40 -8.91 2.41
C ALA A 154 -12.51 -8.17 1.05
N TYR A 155 -11.86 -7.00 0.92
CA TYR A 155 -11.85 -6.25 -0.34
C TYR A 155 -10.84 -6.82 -1.34
N ASP A 156 -9.70 -7.29 -0.83
CA ASP A 156 -8.66 -7.86 -1.67
C ASP A 156 -9.09 -9.23 -2.22
N ASP A 157 -9.81 -10.04 -1.45
CA ASP A 157 -10.42 -11.31 -1.87
C ASP A 157 -11.46 -11.09 -2.97
N LEU A 158 -12.27 -10.03 -2.85
CA LEU A 158 -13.21 -9.65 -3.90
C LEU A 158 -12.48 -9.18 -5.16
N ALA A 159 -11.43 -8.38 -5.02
CA ALA A 159 -10.63 -7.90 -6.15
C ALA A 159 -9.90 -9.06 -6.85
N VAL A 160 -9.30 -9.99 -6.10
CA VAL A 160 -8.70 -11.22 -6.61
C VAL A 160 -9.74 -12.05 -7.34
N SER A 161 -10.92 -12.25 -6.75
CA SER A 161 -12.00 -13.03 -7.38
C SER A 161 -12.47 -12.39 -8.69
N ALA A 162 -12.58 -11.06 -8.74
CA ALA A 162 -12.94 -10.33 -9.95
C ALA A 162 -11.87 -10.45 -11.05
N LEU A 163 -10.59 -10.33 -10.70
CA LEU A 163 -9.50 -10.48 -11.66
C LEU A 163 -9.34 -11.93 -12.15
N ARG A 164 -9.56 -12.94 -11.28
CA ARG A 164 -9.65 -14.35 -11.69
C ARG A 164 -10.75 -14.56 -12.70
N PHE A 165 -11.95 -14.05 -12.42
CA PHE A 165 -13.09 -14.14 -13.32
C PHE A 165 -12.76 -13.49 -14.68
N LEU A 166 -12.14 -12.32 -14.68
CA LEU A 166 -11.71 -11.61 -15.89
C LEU A 166 -10.67 -12.42 -16.69
N ALA A 167 -9.66 -12.98 -16.01
CA ALA A 167 -8.64 -13.82 -16.63
C ALA A 167 -9.25 -15.08 -17.26
N GLU A 168 -10.20 -15.73 -16.59
CA GLU A 168 -10.85 -16.96 -17.06
C GLU A 168 -11.79 -16.72 -18.25
N HIS A 169 -12.56 -15.64 -18.24
CA HIS A 169 -13.64 -15.43 -19.21
C HIS A 169 -13.24 -14.54 -20.40
N VAL A 170 -12.30 -13.63 -20.20
CA VAL A 170 -11.82 -12.71 -21.25
C VAL A 170 -10.37 -13.02 -21.63
N GLY A 171 -9.53 -13.38 -20.66
CA GLY A 171 -8.13 -13.76 -20.86
C GLY A 171 -7.14 -12.83 -20.13
N GLU A 172 -5.90 -13.29 -20.01
CA GLU A 172 -4.79 -12.58 -19.35
C GLU A 172 -4.52 -11.16 -19.89
N HIS A 173 -4.80 -10.93 -21.17
CA HIS A 173 -4.64 -9.62 -21.79
C HIS A 173 -5.60 -8.57 -21.19
N ALA A 174 -6.78 -8.99 -20.72
CA ALA A 174 -7.74 -8.10 -20.07
C ALA A 174 -7.25 -7.68 -18.68
N VAL A 175 -6.59 -8.57 -17.94
CA VAL A 175 -5.92 -8.25 -16.67
C VAL A 175 -4.79 -7.25 -16.91
N THR A 176 -3.97 -7.47 -17.93
CA THR A 176 -2.91 -6.51 -18.33
C THR A 176 -3.49 -5.14 -18.71
N ALA A 177 -4.57 -5.10 -19.47
CA ALA A 177 -5.24 -3.86 -19.86
C ALA A 177 -5.82 -3.12 -18.63
N PHE A 178 -6.47 -3.86 -17.73
CA PHE A 178 -6.97 -3.32 -16.47
C PHE A 178 -5.84 -2.73 -15.62
N ALA A 179 -4.73 -3.45 -15.46
CA ALA A 179 -3.57 -3.00 -14.69
C ALA A 179 -3.00 -1.68 -15.23
N ARG A 180 -2.85 -1.58 -16.56
CA ARG A 180 -2.40 -0.35 -17.25
C ARG A 180 -3.35 0.81 -17.03
N GLN A 181 -4.66 0.60 -17.19
CA GLN A 181 -5.65 1.64 -16.95
C GLN A 181 -5.62 2.12 -15.50
N ARG A 182 -5.60 1.18 -14.55
CA ARG A 182 -5.62 1.49 -13.11
C ARG A 182 -4.43 2.35 -12.68
N VAL A 183 -3.23 2.06 -13.18
CA VAL A 183 -2.03 2.82 -12.83
C VAL A 183 -1.99 4.16 -13.57
N ALA A 184 -2.49 4.24 -14.81
CA ALA A 184 -2.63 5.51 -15.52
C ALA A 184 -3.56 6.47 -14.77
N ASP A 185 -4.70 5.98 -14.29
CA ASP A 185 -5.67 6.77 -13.51
C ASP A 185 -5.08 7.25 -12.17
N LEU A 186 -4.23 6.44 -11.54
CA LEU A 186 -3.56 6.76 -10.27
C LEU A 186 -2.74 8.05 -10.36
N VAL A 187 -1.99 8.22 -11.45
CA VAL A 187 -1.05 9.34 -11.60
C VAL A 187 -1.54 10.42 -12.56
N VAL A 188 -2.76 10.29 -13.11
CA VAL A 188 -3.22 11.17 -14.20
C VAL A 188 -3.16 12.65 -13.80
N ARG A 189 -3.51 12.94 -12.55
CA ARG A 189 -3.48 14.30 -11.96
C ARG A 189 -2.06 14.80 -11.68
N HIS A 190 -1.11 13.88 -11.54
CA HIS A 190 0.27 14.15 -11.17
C HIS A 190 1.23 14.17 -12.38
N ARG A 191 0.80 13.63 -13.53
CA ARG A 191 1.60 13.54 -14.78
C ARG A 191 2.27 14.86 -15.15
N ALA A 192 1.51 15.95 -15.19
CA ALA A 192 2.03 17.26 -15.56
C ALA A 192 3.06 17.79 -14.54
N VAL A 193 2.82 17.56 -13.25
CA VAL A 193 3.70 18.01 -12.17
C VAL A 193 5.03 17.25 -12.20
N VAL A 194 4.98 15.92 -12.37
CA VAL A 194 6.17 15.08 -12.50
C VAL A 194 6.97 15.45 -13.76
N ALA A 195 6.30 15.67 -14.89
CA ALA A 195 6.96 16.02 -16.15
C ALA A 195 7.66 17.40 -16.10
N ALA A 196 7.06 18.36 -15.40
CA ALA A 196 7.58 19.72 -15.23
C ALA A 196 8.77 19.80 -14.25
N ALA A 197 8.97 18.79 -13.40
CA ALA A 197 10.09 18.76 -12.48
C ALA A 197 11.42 18.47 -13.21
N GLU A 198 12.50 19.05 -12.67
CA GLU A 198 13.87 18.76 -13.11
C GLU A 198 14.16 17.26 -13.00
N PRO A 199 14.93 16.66 -13.93
CA PRO A 199 15.16 15.21 -13.98
C PRO A 199 15.58 14.58 -12.64
N GLU A 200 16.40 15.29 -11.86
CA GLU A 200 16.89 14.86 -10.54
C GLU A 200 15.80 14.88 -9.46
N ALA A 201 14.78 15.74 -9.60
CA ALA A 201 13.68 15.89 -8.64
C ALA A 201 12.45 15.03 -9.01
N ARG A 202 12.36 14.50 -10.23
CA ARG A 202 11.18 13.75 -10.70
C ARG A 202 10.85 12.54 -9.82
N ALA A 203 11.87 11.83 -9.33
CA ALA A 203 11.67 10.68 -8.46
C ALA A 203 11.03 11.08 -7.12
N GLU A 204 11.42 12.23 -6.57
CA GLU A 204 10.88 12.77 -5.32
C GLU A 204 9.42 13.22 -5.50
N VAL A 205 9.15 13.98 -6.57
CA VAL A 205 7.78 14.39 -6.93
C VAL A 205 6.88 13.19 -7.19
N LEU A 206 7.39 12.13 -7.83
CA LEU A 206 6.66 10.88 -8.01
C LEU A 206 6.36 10.18 -6.68
N ALA A 207 7.31 10.17 -5.74
CA ALA A 207 7.09 9.61 -4.40
C ALA A 207 5.99 10.36 -3.63
N GLU A 208 5.96 11.68 -3.73
CA GLU A 208 4.90 12.51 -3.14
C GLU A 208 3.53 12.22 -3.78
N ALA A 209 3.48 12.13 -5.12
CA ALA A 209 2.28 11.77 -5.86
C ALA A 209 1.73 10.41 -5.42
N LEU A 210 2.58 9.39 -5.37
CA LEU A 210 2.19 8.04 -4.89
C LEU A 210 1.69 8.09 -3.44
N THR A 211 2.33 8.89 -2.60
CA THR A 211 1.91 9.06 -1.20
C THR A 211 0.51 9.66 -1.09
N SER A 212 0.19 10.64 -1.93
CA SER A 212 -1.16 11.22 -2.00
C SER A 212 -2.24 10.23 -2.47
N GLU A 213 -1.84 9.18 -3.21
CA GLU A 213 -2.71 8.11 -3.71
C GLU A 213 -2.77 6.89 -2.74
N GLY A 214 -2.23 7.03 -1.52
CA GLY A 214 -2.35 6.02 -0.46
C GLY A 214 -1.18 5.04 -0.33
N TYR A 215 -0.08 5.26 -1.07
CA TYR A 215 1.16 4.54 -0.85
C TYR A 215 1.94 5.19 0.31
N ALA A 216 2.87 4.45 0.92
CA ALA A 216 3.87 5.05 1.81
C ALA A 216 5.19 5.10 1.04
N SER A 217 5.43 6.19 0.29
CA SER A 217 6.54 6.27 -0.66
C SER A 217 7.59 7.30 -0.26
N SER A 218 8.85 7.02 -0.55
CA SER A 218 9.98 7.92 -0.33
C SER A 218 11.08 7.69 -1.36
N THR A 219 12.01 8.64 -1.49
CA THR A 219 13.24 8.46 -2.28
C THR A 219 14.48 8.36 -1.39
N ARG A 220 15.50 7.69 -1.91
CA ARG A 220 16.81 7.60 -1.29
C ARG A 220 17.91 7.66 -2.36
N ARG A 221 18.82 8.61 -2.22
CA ARG A 221 20.02 8.69 -3.07
C ARG A 221 20.90 7.46 -2.95
N VAL A 222 21.34 6.94 -4.09
CA VAL A 222 22.33 5.88 -4.22
C VAL A 222 23.42 6.31 -5.21
N ARG A 223 24.54 5.58 -5.29
CA ARG A 223 25.69 5.99 -6.12
C ARG A 223 25.33 6.15 -7.60
N SER A 224 24.45 5.29 -8.11
CA SER A 224 24.09 5.18 -9.53
C SER A 224 22.80 5.93 -9.90
N GLY A 225 22.16 6.64 -8.97
CA GLY A 225 20.79 7.08 -9.17
C GLY A 225 20.03 7.43 -7.90
N GLU A 226 18.72 7.47 -8.05
CA GLU A 226 17.75 7.52 -6.96
C GLU A 226 17.12 6.13 -6.77
N GLN A 227 16.69 5.85 -5.53
CA GLN A 227 15.89 4.68 -5.23
C GLN A 227 14.53 5.10 -4.70
N LEU A 228 13.48 4.78 -5.45
CA LEU A 228 12.10 4.96 -5.03
C LEU A 228 11.68 3.76 -4.18
N CYS A 229 11.31 4.01 -2.93
CA CYS A 229 10.93 3.02 -1.93
C CYS A 229 9.44 3.16 -1.59
N GLN A 230 8.67 2.07 -1.68
CA GLN A 230 7.28 2.02 -1.21
C GLN A 230 7.19 1.04 -0.03
N HIS A 231 6.95 1.55 1.17
CA HIS A 231 6.80 0.77 2.41
C HIS A 231 5.37 0.25 2.62
N HIS A 232 4.42 0.78 1.84
CA HIS A 232 3.04 0.32 1.77
C HIS A 232 2.57 0.40 0.32
N CYS A 233 2.02 -0.71 -0.17
CA CYS A 233 1.38 -0.80 -1.48
C CYS A 233 -0.07 -1.30 -1.28
N PRO A 234 -1.09 -0.48 -1.57
CA PRO A 234 -2.49 -0.82 -1.33
C PRO A 234 -2.98 -2.06 -2.09
N VAL A 235 -2.29 -2.45 -3.15
CA VAL A 235 -2.66 -3.60 -4.00
C VAL A 235 -1.70 -4.78 -3.86
N ALA A 236 -0.83 -4.78 -2.83
CA ALA A 236 0.21 -5.80 -2.68
C ALA A 236 -0.33 -7.23 -2.61
N HIS A 237 -1.47 -7.43 -1.93
CA HIS A 237 -2.10 -8.75 -1.82
C HIS A 237 -2.60 -9.25 -3.17
N VAL A 238 -3.32 -8.40 -3.91
CA VAL A 238 -3.82 -8.72 -5.26
C VAL A 238 -2.67 -8.95 -6.24
N ALA A 239 -1.62 -8.12 -6.16
CA ALA A 239 -0.47 -8.20 -7.03
C ALA A 239 0.43 -9.43 -6.78
N ALA A 240 0.26 -10.12 -5.65
CA ALA A 240 0.95 -11.39 -5.38
C ALA A 240 0.47 -12.49 -6.36
N GLU A 241 -0.81 -12.46 -6.75
CA GLU A 241 -1.38 -13.38 -7.73
C GLU A 241 -1.41 -12.80 -9.14
N PHE A 242 -1.54 -11.48 -9.28
CA PHE A 242 -1.57 -10.79 -10.57
C PHE A 242 -0.38 -9.83 -10.74
N PRO A 243 0.83 -10.33 -11.10
CA PRO A 243 2.04 -9.53 -11.28
C PRO A 243 1.92 -8.40 -12.31
N GLN A 244 0.96 -8.50 -13.24
CA GLN A 244 0.64 -7.47 -14.23
C GLN A 244 0.43 -6.08 -13.59
N LEU A 245 -0.05 -6.03 -12.34
CA LEU A 245 -0.18 -4.80 -11.56
C LEU A 245 1.18 -4.16 -11.26
N CYS A 246 2.16 -4.94 -10.82
CA CYS A 246 3.52 -4.45 -10.55
C CYS A 246 4.26 -4.08 -11.85
N GLU A 247 4.02 -4.83 -12.93
CA GLU A 247 4.62 -4.58 -14.24
C GLU A 247 4.10 -3.28 -14.85
N ALA A 248 2.79 -3.07 -14.83
CA ALA A 248 2.17 -1.83 -15.30
C ALA A 248 2.66 -0.61 -14.51
N GLU A 249 2.77 -0.72 -13.19
CA GLU A 249 3.33 0.33 -12.33
C GLU A 249 4.78 0.66 -12.72
N THR A 250 5.62 -0.37 -12.92
CA THR A 250 7.02 -0.18 -13.31
C THR A 250 7.15 0.47 -14.68
N ALA A 251 6.33 0.07 -15.65
CA ALA A 251 6.31 0.66 -16.98
C ALA A 251 5.90 2.14 -16.93
N LEU A 252 4.91 2.48 -16.11
CA LEU A 252 4.48 3.87 -15.92
C LEU A 252 5.56 4.71 -15.24
N PHE A 253 6.29 4.17 -14.26
CA PHE A 253 7.40 4.90 -13.65
C PHE A 253 8.49 5.23 -14.68
N ALA A 254 8.82 4.29 -15.58
CA ALA A 254 9.74 4.57 -16.67
C ALA A 254 9.25 5.72 -17.58
N GLU A 255 7.95 5.69 -17.93
CA GLU A 255 7.32 6.73 -18.75
C GLU A 255 7.38 8.11 -18.08
N LEU A 256 6.96 8.19 -16.81
CA LEU A 256 6.90 9.46 -16.06
C LEU A 256 8.27 10.07 -15.79
N LEU A 257 9.25 9.22 -15.45
CA LEU A 257 10.59 9.67 -15.13
C LEU A 257 11.39 9.99 -16.40
N GLY A 258 11.00 9.41 -17.54
CA GLY A 258 11.67 9.58 -18.83
C GLY A 258 13.00 8.84 -18.89
N THR A 259 13.18 7.81 -18.07
CA THR A 259 14.38 6.96 -18.04
C THR A 259 13.98 5.52 -17.74
N HIS A 260 14.85 4.57 -18.08
CA HIS A 260 14.66 3.19 -17.68
C HIS A 260 14.65 3.09 -16.15
N VAL A 261 13.79 2.23 -15.60
CA VAL A 261 13.79 1.92 -14.16
C VAL A 261 13.87 0.42 -13.95
N GLN A 262 14.49 0.02 -12.84
CA GLN A 262 14.64 -1.38 -12.47
C GLN A 262 13.96 -1.66 -11.13
N ARG A 263 12.92 -2.50 -11.14
CA ARG A 263 12.31 -3.03 -9.91
C ARG A 263 13.26 -4.05 -9.28
N LEU A 264 13.69 -3.80 -8.06
CA LEU A 264 14.62 -4.67 -7.32
C LEU A 264 13.91 -5.56 -6.30
N ALA A 265 12.84 -5.05 -5.67
CA ALA A 265 12.05 -5.76 -4.67
C ALA A 265 10.57 -5.37 -4.76
N THR A 266 9.68 -6.24 -4.31
CA THR A 266 8.22 -6.01 -4.28
C THR A 266 7.58 -6.65 -3.06
N ILE A 267 6.73 -5.90 -2.36
CA ILE A 267 5.92 -6.42 -1.24
C ILE A 267 5.08 -7.63 -1.68
N ALA A 268 4.56 -7.61 -2.91
CA ALA A 268 3.81 -8.72 -3.50
C ALA A 268 4.59 -10.05 -3.57
N ARG A 269 5.93 -10.02 -3.59
CA ARG A 269 6.79 -11.20 -3.53
C ARG A 269 7.32 -11.52 -2.12
N GLY A 270 6.80 -10.83 -1.10
CA GLY A 270 7.18 -11.03 0.30
C GLY A 270 8.32 -10.14 0.79
N ASP A 271 8.78 -9.16 0.00
CA ASP A 271 9.79 -8.21 0.45
C ASP A 271 9.22 -7.20 1.46
N ALA A 272 10.08 -6.65 2.32
CA ALA A 272 9.68 -5.65 3.31
C ALA A 272 9.25 -4.30 2.71
N ALA A 273 9.62 -4.03 1.45
CA ALA A 273 9.26 -2.83 0.69
C ALA A 273 9.41 -3.07 -0.81
N CYS A 274 8.65 -2.35 -1.63
CA CYS A 274 8.96 -2.25 -3.05
C CYS A 274 10.14 -1.29 -3.23
N THR A 275 11.13 -1.67 -4.03
CA THR A 275 12.24 -0.76 -4.36
C THR A 275 12.46 -0.72 -5.87
N THR A 276 12.52 0.50 -6.41
CA THR A 276 12.77 0.75 -7.83
C THR A 276 14.00 1.65 -7.96
N HIS A 277 15.00 1.20 -8.69
CA HIS A 277 16.17 1.98 -9.02
C HIS A 277 15.88 2.86 -10.25
N VAL A 278 16.19 4.14 -10.12
CA VAL A 278 16.08 5.16 -11.15
C VAL A 278 17.50 5.66 -11.42
N PRO A 279 18.13 5.28 -12.53
CA PRO A 279 19.48 5.73 -12.84
C PRO A 279 19.49 7.24 -13.07
N HIS A 280 20.55 7.92 -12.61
CA HIS A 280 20.84 9.25 -13.14
C HIS A 280 21.25 9.09 -14.61
N ALA A 281 20.85 10.04 -15.45
CA ALA A 281 21.47 10.15 -16.76
C ALA A 281 22.97 10.35 -16.52
N GLU A 282 23.79 9.35 -16.86
CA GLU A 282 25.22 9.58 -16.94
C GLU A 282 25.41 10.75 -17.90
N ARG A 283 26.08 11.82 -17.44
CA ARG A 283 26.81 12.65 -18.41
C ARG A 283 27.68 11.66 -19.15
N ALA A 284 27.40 11.46 -20.44
CA ALA A 284 28.22 10.61 -21.28
C ALA A 284 29.69 10.93 -20.97
N PRO A 285 30.54 9.92 -20.71
CA PRO A 285 31.96 10.20 -20.59
C PRO A 285 32.35 10.97 -21.85
N GLU A 286 32.93 12.17 -21.69
CA GLU A 286 33.61 12.82 -22.80
C GLU A 286 34.51 11.74 -23.40
N HIS A 287 34.26 11.46 -24.68
CA HIS A 287 35.06 10.54 -25.46
C HIS A 287 36.47 11.15 -25.50
N THR A 288 37.30 10.81 -24.51
CA THR A 288 38.73 11.08 -24.60
C THR A 288 39.18 10.21 -25.75
N ASP A 289 39.42 10.85 -26.89
CA ASP A 289 40.00 10.20 -28.06
C ASP A 289 41.27 9.47 -27.61
N ILE A 290 41.15 8.16 -27.45
CA ILE A 290 42.31 7.27 -27.41
C ILE A 290 42.78 7.26 -28.85
N GLU A 291 43.77 8.11 -29.15
CA GLU A 291 44.53 8.07 -30.39
C GLU A 291 44.90 6.61 -30.68
N GLN A 292 44.44 6.14 -31.84
CA GLN A 292 44.83 4.87 -32.41
C GLN A 292 46.35 4.91 -32.65
N SER A 293 47.13 4.36 -31.72
CA SER A 293 48.51 4.01 -32.04
C SER A 293 48.47 2.79 -32.96
N GLU A 294 49.05 2.98 -34.13
CA GLU A 294 49.07 2.09 -35.28
C GLU A 294 49.32 0.61 -34.94
N SER A 295 48.55 -0.23 -35.61
CA SER A 295 48.75 -1.68 -35.71
C SER A 295 50.00 -1.97 -36.56
N PRO A 296 50.92 -2.87 -36.17
CA PRO A 296 51.95 -3.30 -37.08
C PRO A 296 51.39 -4.33 -38.07
N ASP A 297 51.68 -4.07 -39.34
CA ASP A 297 51.34 -4.85 -40.54
C ASP A 297 51.49 -6.36 -40.36
N CYS A 298 50.43 -7.08 -40.76
CA CYS A 298 50.47 -8.51 -41.01
C CYS A 298 50.57 -8.73 -42.53
N SER A 299 51.79 -8.70 -43.08
CA SER A 299 52.05 -9.10 -44.46
C SER A 299 53.14 -10.18 -44.55
N SER A 300 52.71 -11.29 -45.15
CA SER A 300 53.41 -12.53 -45.48
C SER A 300 54.88 -12.43 -45.91
N THR A 301 55.72 -13.33 -45.39
CA THR A 301 56.80 -13.97 -46.16
C THR A 301 57.10 -15.37 -45.60
N SER A 302 57.05 -16.35 -46.50
CA SER A 302 57.34 -17.77 -46.31
C SER A 302 58.84 -18.04 -46.07
N LEU A 303 59.19 -18.95 -45.16
CA LEU A 303 60.39 -19.81 -45.24
C LEU A 303 60.31 -21.01 -44.25
N VAL A 304 60.10 -22.19 -44.85
CA VAL A 304 60.55 -23.59 -44.56
C VAL A 304 61.07 -23.97 -43.14
N PRO A 305 60.65 -25.11 -42.56
CA PRO A 305 61.16 -25.60 -41.27
C PRO A 305 62.47 -26.38 -41.38
N ALA A 306 63.41 -26.11 -40.46
CA ALA A 306 64.63 -26.90 -40.25
C ALA A 306 64.49 -27.81 -39.02
N THR A 307 64.72 -29.08 -39.29
CA THR A 307 64.94 -30.30 -38.50
C THR A 307 65.24 -30.15 -36.98
N ALA A 308 64.45 -30.86 -36.17
CA ALA A 308 64.70 -31.11 -34.76
C ALA A 308 65.75 -32.22 -34.56
N THR A 309 66.66 -32.02 -33.60
CA THR A 309 67.57 -33.07 -33.07
C THR A 309 67.11 -33.45 -31.65
N PRO A 310 67.01 -34.73 -31.28
CA PRO A 310 66.43 -35.18 -30.01
C PRO A 310 67.48 -35.61 -28.97
N VAL A 311 67.24 -35.30 -27.69
CA VAL A 311 67.90 -35.88 -26.50
C VAL A 311 66.97 -35.59 -25.31
N GLN A 312 66.68 -36.44 -24.32
CA GLN A 312 66.73 -37.88 -24.09
C GLN A 312 65.91 -38.08 -22.80
N THR A 313 65.13 -39.16 -22.77
CA THR A 313 64.20 -39.56 -21.71
C THR A 313 64.90 -39.93 -20.40
N ALA A 314 64.30 -39.59 -19.26
CA ALA A 314 64.44 -40.32 -18.00
C ALA A 314 63.06 -40.48 -17.32
N PRO A 315 62.84 -41.55 -16.54
CA PRO A 315 61.54 -42.23 -16.46
C PRO A 315 60.63 -41.85 -15.28
N ASN A 316 59.33 -42.12 -15.49
CA ASN A 316 58.23 -42.19 -14.49
C ASN A 316 58.54 -43.21 -13.37
N PRO A 317 57.90 -43.08 -12.18
CA PRO A 317 56.72 -43.91 -11.93
C PRO A 317 55.64 -43.27 -11.04
N ASP A 318 54.49 -43.96 -11.01
CA ASP A 318 53.28 -43.77 -10.19
C ASP A 318 52.36 -42.60 -10.58
N GLY A 319 51.08 -42.80 -10.91
CA GLY A 319 50.21 -43.96 -10.79
C GLY A 319 48.80 -43.45 -10.45
N GLY A 320 47.78 -43.89 -11.20
CA GLY A 320 46.37 -43.72 -10.82
C GLY A 320 45.51 -42.95 -11.83
N GLU A 321 44.78 -43.70 -12.65
CA GLU A 321 43.70 -43.22 -13.52
C GLU A 321 42.35 -43.40 -12.77
N PRO A 322 41.39 -42.46 -12.87
CA PRO A 322 40.05 -42.65 -12.33
C PRO A 322 39.08 -43.20 -13.39
N ALA A 323 38.14 -44.02 -12.92
CA ALA A 323 36.80 -44.17 -13.49
C ALA A 323 35.80 -43.45 -12.57
#